data_AF-A0A1J7IWN5-F1
#
_entry.id   AF-A0A1J7IWN5-F1
#
_cell.length_a   1.000
_cell.length_b   1.000
_cell.length_c   1.000
_cell.angle_alpha   90.00
_cell.angle_beta   90.00
_cell.angle_gamma   90.00
#
_symmetry.space_group_name_H-M   'P 1'
#
loop_
_entity.id
_entity.type
_entity.pdbx_description
1 polymer ?
#
loop_
_entity_poly.entity_id
_entity_poly.type
_entity_poly.pdbx_seq_one_letter_code
_entity_poly.pdbx_strand_id
1 'polypeptide(L)'
;MSISQFLEEIRPFILEQYESDVPIQGIVDAILEVYNKTVNRRTLYRRLKDWGIPPRQGRATVTDTIRERIRELYFQYCLSDSEILAHLVLDGHSDMTLNAVRMTRRKMGLLRRTTTDEYDALRERLRTYFEDEKGALNQARFSGRGMLYAYVRSHLVNAPRDIMWEVYRTVHPNAVKDRLNAVNRRRGGFTVPGPNYTWSIDGYLKLEPFGFEIYAAIDAYSRYIVWFYVGISVTTARSVLAQYVEAVQHRKFMPLSFRADRGGETTLVAGVHYYLSLHSYRAGLRVPRLIGRQPRRASVSPRRSRSPSSRDRDRKPRRRSSPRPASANGRLELSFRDTFLYGKSIYNVKIERWWGHLCSGRAFFWRAFFGRLQDKGLFDKSRLSDRIAILYIYMPWIRTDFAAFVKLWNSHKIRKQANKPHVVDGIPYSLYTLQGIRVQDFRVPLEPKSWAHVCAVVQNDGFNLQEYIPESTKQHGRRMPLSRISIYDSEQNWMVISEKAVSRY
;
A
#
# COMPACT_ATOMS: atom_id res chain seq x y z
N MET A 1 20.47 7.12 57.31
CA MET A 1 20.26 5.80 56.68
C MET A 1 20.72 5.83 55.23
N SER A 2 21.53 4.86 54.79
CA SER A 2 21.90 4.75 53.37
C SER A 2 20.72 4.26 52.54
N ILE A 3 20.68 4.60 51.23
CA ILE A 3 19.62 4.10 50.32
C ILE A 3 19.57 2.57 50.32
N SER A 4 20.70 1.88 50.49
CA SER A 4 20.76 0.42 50.51
C SER A 4 20.12 -0.21 51.75
N GLN A 5 20.27 0.44 52.91
CA GLN A 5 19.62 0.04 54.16
C GLN A 5 18.12 0.33 54.11
N PHE A 6 17.75 1.51 53.63
CA PHE A 6 16.35 1.88 53.41
C PHE A 6 15.61 0.85 52.55
N LEU A 7 16.19 0.46 51.42
CA LEU A 7 15.59 -0.53 50.52
C LEU A 7 15.41 -1.91 51.17
N GLU A 8 16.23 -2.29 52.15
CA GLU A 8 16.00 -3.54 52.92
C GLU A 8 14.84 -3.41 53.89
N GLU A 9 14.70 -2.28 54.57
CA GLU A 9 13.58 -2.06 55.50
C GLU A 9 12.22 -2.12 54.78
N ILE A 10 12.15 -1.56 53.57
CA ILE A 10 10.95 -1.59 52.74
C ILE A 10 10.93 -2.77 51.75
N ARG A 11 11.79 -3.79 51.95
CA ARG A 11 11.83 -4.97 51.06
C ARG A 11 10.45 -5.62 50.90
N PRO A 12 9.65 -5.89 51.96
CA PRO A 12 8.33 -6.51 51.79
C PRO A 12 7.39 -5.70 50.88
N PHE A 13 7.35 -4.37 51.06
CA PHE A 13 6.58 -3.47 50.19
C PHE A 13 7.03 -3.55 48.74
N ILE A 14 8.35 -3.56 48.49
CA ILE A 14 8.90 -3.68 47.14
C ILE A 14 8.54 -5.03 46.53
N LEU A 15 8.58 -6.12 47.30
CA LEU A 15 8.23 -7.47 46.82
C LEU A 15 6.74 -7.60 46.51
N GLU A 16 5.85 -7.04 47.34
CA GLU A 16 4.41 -7.04 47.10
C GLU A 16 4.06 -6.31 45.78
N GLN A 17 4.65 -5.13 45.57
CA GLN A 17 4.53 -4.41 44.30
C GLN A 17 5.19 -5.18 43.15
N TYR A 18 6.28 -5.91 43.44
CA TYR A 18 6.98 -6.76 42.49
C TYR A 18 6.16 -8.00 42.08
N GLU A 19 5.38 -8.58 42.98
CA GLU A 19 4.51 -9.73 42.73
C GLU A 19 3.21 -9.32 42.04
N SER A 20 2.70 -8.11 42.34
CA SER A 20 1.51 -7.50 41.71
C SER A 20 1.75 -6.96 40.29
N ASP A 21 2.83 -7.38 39.65
CA ASP A 21 3.27 -6.99 38.31
C ASP A 21 3.40 -5.48 38.02
N VAL A 22 3.58 -4.63 39.04
CA VAL A 22 3.87 -3.18 38.85
C VAL A 22 5.23 -2.92 38.18
N PRO A 23 5.33 -2.16 37.07
CA PRO A 23 6.61 -1.88 36.42
C PRO A 23 7.63 -1.23 37.37
N ILE A 24 8.94 -1.49 37.18
CA ILE A 24 9.99 -0.95 38.06
C ILE A 24 9.92 0.57 38.23
N GLN A 25 9.51 1.31 37.19
CA GLN A 25 9.30 2.75 37.31
C GLN A 25 8.13 3.08 38.25
N GLY A 26 7.01 2.36 38.14
CA GLY A 26 5.88 2.49 39.06
C GLY A 26 6.25 2.14 40.50
N ILE A 27 7.15 1.17 40.72
CA ILE A 27 7.67 0.88 42.06
C ILE A 27 8.51 2.05 42.59
N VAL A 28 9.36 2.66 41.76
CA VAL A 28 10.13 3.86 42.14
C VAL A 28 9.20 5.02 42.50
N ASP A 29 8.14 5.22 41.71
CA ASP A 29 7.16 6.28 41.92
C ASP A 29 6.35 6.04 43.21
N ALA A 30 5.94 4.79 43.48
CA ALA A 30 5.25 4.40 44.72
C ALA A 30 6.14 4.55 45.97
N ILE A 31 7.45 4.29 45.87
CA ILE A 31 8.39 4.54 46.96
C ILE A 31 8.48 6.05 47.26
N LEU A 32 8.47 6.88 46.22
CA LEU A 32 8.47 8.33 46.38
C LEU A 32 7.16 8.81 47.03
N GLU A 33 6.02 8.26 46.62
CA GLU A 33 4.70 8.66 47.13
C GLU A 33 4.48 8.25 48.59
N VAL A 34 4.79 7.00 48.96
CA VAL A 34 4.51 6.47 50.29
C VAL A 34 5.58 6.86 51.32
N TYR A 35 6.85 6.87 50.91
CA TYR A 35 7.98 7.05 51.84
C TYR A 35 8.72 8.38 51.64
N ASN A 36 8.31 9.22 50.68
CA ASN A 36 8.94 10.49 50.35
C ASN A 36 10.47 10.38 50.13
N LYS A 37 10.90 9.28 49.49
CA LYS A 37 12.31 8.99 49.21
C LYS A 37 12.54 8.76 47.72
N THR A 38 13.49 9.51 47.16
CA THR A 38 13.89 9.36 45.76
C THR A 38 14.86 8.18 45.60
N VAL A 39 14.48 7.19 44.81
CA VAL A 39 15.33 6.04 44.47
C VAL A 39 15.60 6.02 42.98
N ASN A 40 16.86 5.86 42.58
CA ASN A 40 17.18 5.68 41.15
C ASN A 40 16.79 4.27 40.70
N ARG A 41 16.13 4.17 39.53
CA ARG A 41 15.76 2.90 38.88
C ARG A 41 16.92 1.88 38.84
N ARG A 42 18.15 2.32 38.55
CA ARG A 42 19.34 1.44 38.52
C ARG A 42 19.69 0.88 39.90
N THR A 43 19.50 1.66 40.96
CA THR A 43 19.76 1.23 42.34
C THR A 43 18.77 0.15 42.76
N LEU A 44 17.48 0.34 42.45
CA LEU A 44 16.45 -0.66 42.70
C LEU A 44 16.70 -1.95 41.90
N TYR A 45 17.07 -1.84 40.62
CA TYR A 45 17.44 -3.01 39.79
C TYR A 45 18.62 -3.80 40.38
N ARG A 46 19.67 -3.11 40.82
CA ARG A 46 20.82 -3.76 41.46
C ARG A 46 20.37 -4.48 42.73
N ARG A 47 19.51 -3.85 43.53
CA ARG A 47 19.06 -4.42 44.80
C ARG A 47 18.18 -5.66 44.62
N LEU A 48 17.26 -5.63 43.66
CA LEU A 48 16.47 -6.82 43.28
C LEU A 48 17.36 -7.99 42.86
N LYS A 49 18.45 -7.70 42.13
CA LYS A 49 19.46 -8.72 41.76
C LYS A 49 20.19 -9.29 42.98
N ASP A 50 20.60 -8.43 43.92
CA ASP A 50 21.25 -8.87 45.16
C ASP A 50 20.32 -9.75 46.01
N TRP A 51 19.01 -9.50 45.95
CA TRP A 51 17.98 -10.32 46.60
C TRP A 51 17.66 -11.64 45.87
N GLY A 52 18.38 -11.96 44.78
CA GLY A 52 18.15 -13.17 44.00
C GLY A 52 16.88 -13.14 43.16
N ILE A 53 16.23 -11.97 43.00
CA ILE A 53 15.01 -11.84 42.23
C ILE A 53 15.36 -11.70 40.75
N PRO A 54 14.92 -12.63 39.90
CA PRO A 54 15.22 -12.56 38.47
C PRO A 54 14.56 -11.31 37.89
N PRO A 55 15.26 -10.55 37.02
CA PRO A 55 14.66 -9.40 36.38
C PRO A 55 13.41 -9.81 35.60
N ARG A 56 12.28 -9.12 35.86
CA ARG A 56 10.98 -9.29 35.17
C ARG A 56 11.05 -9.32 33.65
N GLN A 57 12.10 -8.77 33.06
CA GLN A 57 12.40 -9.03 31.65
C GLN A 57 12.98 -10.43 31.51
N GLY A 58 12.13 -11.45 31.62
CA GLY A 58 12.29 -12.62 30.77
C GLY A 58 12.48 -12.08 29.36
N ARG A 59 13.67 -12.27 28.78
CA ARG A 59 13.90 -11.84 27.41
C ARG A 59 12.84 -12.54 26.58
N ALA A 60 11.94 -11.75 25.97
CA ALA A 60 11.00 -12.23 24.98
C ALA A 60 11.69 -13.29 24.09
N THR A 61 11.18 -14.52 24.15
CA THR A 61 11.81 -15.64 23.46
C THR A 61 11.65 -15.38 21.98
N VAL A 62 12.75 -15.01 21.33
CA VAL A 62 12.76 -14.76 19.89
C VAL A 62 12.60 -16.11 19.18
N THR A 63 11.37 -16.45 18.83
CA THR A 63 11.01 -17.63 18.04
C THR A 63 11.43 -17.47 16.58
N ASP A 64 11.44 -18.58 15.83
CA ASP A 64 11.70 -18.53 14.39
C ASP A 64 10.64 -17.73 13.63
N THR A 65 9.38 -17.77 14.07
CA THR A 65 8.31 -16.93 13.50
C THR A 65 8.63 -15.44 13.60
N ILE A 66 9.15 -14.99 14.76
CA ILE A 66 9.57 -13.59 14.94
C ILE A 66 10.77 -13.26 14.04
N ARG A 67 11.71 -14.20 13.87
CA ARG A 67 12.88 -14.01 12.98
C ARG A 67 12.44 -13.87 11.52
N GLU A 68 11.57 -14.75 11.04
CA GLU A 68 11.00 -14.65 9.69
C GLU A 68 10.24 -13.34 9.49
N ARG A 69 9.43 -12.94 10.48
CA ARG A 69 8.70 -11.68 10.42
C ARG A 69 9.63 -10.47 10.37
N ILE A 70 10.70 -10.45 11.18
CA ILE A 70 11.74 -9.41 11.12
C ILE A 70 12.41 -9.40 9.73
N ARG A 71 12.73 -10.58 9.17
CA ARG A 71 13.35 -10.71 7.84
C ARG A 71 12.45 -10.13 6.76
N GLU A 72 11.16 -10.47 6.77
CA GLU A 72 10.15 -9.95 5.84
C GLU A 72 10.04 -8.42 5.95
N LEU A 73 9.81 -7.88 7.15
CA LEU A 73 9.67 -6.45 7.41
C LEU A 73 10.94 -5.66 7.04
N TYR A 74 12.11 -6.28 7.21
CA TYR A 74 13.41 -5.69 6.87
C TYR A 74 13.69 -5.67 5.36
N PHE A 75 13.49 -6.78 4.65
CA PHE A 75 13.82 -6.89 3.23
C PHE A 75 12.69 -6.46 2.33
N GLN A 76 11.51 -7.06 2.49
CA GLN A 76 10.37 -6.84 1.59
C GLN A 76 9.81 -5.42 1.73
N TYR A 77 9.76 -4.88 2.95
CA TYR A 77 9.17 -3.57 3.23
C TYR A 77 10.20 -2.48 3.58
N CYS A 78 11.49 -2.81 3.69
CA CYS A 78 12.56 -1.85 3.96
C CYS A 78 12.33 -0.98 5.22
N LEU A 79 11.63 -1.52 6.23
CA LEU A 79 11.22 -0.77 7.42
C LEU A 79 12.41 -0.44 8.33
N SER A 80 12.28 0.60 9.15
CA SER A 80 13.21 0.93 10.24
C SER A 80 13.05 -0.01 11.44
N ASP A 81 14.06 -0.09 12.32
CA ASP A 81 13.98 -0.98 13.51
C ASP A 81 12.80 -0.61 14.43
N SER A 82 12.44 0.68 14.51
CA SER A 82 11.26 1.17 15.23
C SER A 82 9.94 0.79 14.56
N GLU A 83 9.90 0.78 13.24
CA GLU A 83 8.72 0.33 12.49
C GLU A 83 8.55 -1.18 12.61
N ILE A 84 9.64 -1.94 12.47
CA ILE A 84 9.63 -3.40 12.69
C ILE A 84 9.07 -3.71 14.08
N LEU A 85 9.53 -3.01 15.12
CA LEU A 85 8.97 -3.17 16.47
C LEU A 85 7.46 -2.89 16.51
N ALA A 86 7.01 -1.76 15.95
CA ALA A 86 5.59 -1.42 15.94
C ALA A 86 4.73 -2.48 15.24
N HIS A 87 5.25 -3.11 14.18
CA HIS A 87 4.60 -4.22 13.51
C HIS A 87 4.57 -5.49 14.36
N LEU A 88 5.67 -5.85 15.03
CA LEU A 88 5.69 -7.01 15.92
C LEU A 88 4.69 -6.84 17.08
N VAL A 89 4.57 -5.64 17.62
CA VAL A 89 3.56 -5.33 18.65
C VAL A 89 2.14 -5.50 18.10
N LEU A 90 1.86 -5.04 16.87
CA LEU A 90 0.59 -5.28 16.20
C LEU A 90 0.30 -6.76 15.94
N ASP A 91 1.35 -7.54 15.64
CA ASP A 91 1.25 -8.99 15.44
C ASP A 91 1.07 -9.75 16.78
N GLY A 92 0.98 -9.04 17.92
CA GLY A 92 0.74 -9.59 19.26
C GLY A 92 1.98 -9.75 20.13
N HIS A 93 3.17 -9.42 19.63
CA HIS A 93 4.44 -9.54 20.35
C HIS A 93 4.76 -8.27 21.15
N SER A 94 3.91 -7.94 22.11
CA SER A 94 4.02 -6.72 22.94
C SER A 94 5.21 -6.72 23.92
N ASP A 95 5.78 -7.90 24.16
CA ASP A 95 6.97 -8.16 24.97
C ASP A 95 8.29 -7.81 24.25
N MET A 96 8.24 -7.63 22.93
CA MET A 96 9.40 -7.23 22.14
C MET A 96 9.86 -5.80 22.46
N THR A 97 11.18 -5.61 22.49
CA THR A 97 11.80 -4.29 22.66
C THR A 97 12.59 -3.90 21.42
N LEU A 98 12.82 -2.59 21.24
CA LEU A 98 13.63 -2.09 20.13
C LEU A 98 15.04 -2.69 20.12
N ASN A 99 15.61 -2.93 21.30
CA ASN A 99 16.92 -3.56 21.44
C ASN A 99 16.88 -5.05 21.09
N ALA A 100 15.82 -5.78 21.45
CA ALA A 100 15.63 -7.17 21.04
C ALA A 100 15.58 -7.27 19.50
N VAL A 101 14.78 -6.43 18.84
CA VAL A 101 14.71 -6.37 17.36
C VAL A 101 16.09 -6.08 16.75
N ARG A 102 16.80 -5.08 17.28
CA ARG A 102 18.16 -4.73 16.81
C ARG A 102 19.14 -5.88 16.96
N MET A 103 19.14 -6.55 18.10
CA MET A 103 20.04 -7.66 18.39
C MET A 103 19.74 -8.88 17.51
N THR A 104 18.46 -9.26 17.40
CA THR A 104 18.01 -10.34 16.52
C THR A 104 18.41 -10.07 15.08
N ARG A 105 18.13 -8.86 14.57
CA ARG A 105 18.53 -8.43 13.23
C ARG A 105 20.04 -8.59 13.00
N ARG A 106 20.88 -8.14 13.95
CA ARG A 106 22.34 -8.25 13.86
C ARG A 106 22.82 -9.71 13.88
N LYS A 107 22.26 -10.55 14.76
CA LYS A 107 22.57 -11.98 14.81
C LYS A 107 22.22 -12.71 13.50
N MET A 108 21.19 -12.26 12.81
CA MET A 108 20.79 -12.77 11.49
C MET A 108 21.60 -12.18 10.32
N GLY A 109 22.62 -11.34 10.57
CA GLY A 109 23.41 -10.71 9.51
C GLY A 109 22.67 -9.62 8.72
N LEU A 110 21.50 -9.17 9.19
CA LEU A 110 20.64 -8.20 8.49
C LEU A 110 21.14 -6.76 8.70
N LEU A 111 22.38 -6.46 8.31
CA LEU A 111 23.06 -5.20 8.60
C LEU A 111 22.56 -4.02 7.73
N ARG A 112 22.42 -2.82 8.31
CA ARG A 112 21.99 -1.62 7.56
C ARG A 112 23.14 -0.82 6.95
N ARG A 113 24.36 -1.05 7.42
CA ARG A 113 25.62 -0.45 6.96
C ARG A 113 26.60 -1.59 6.71
N THR A 114 27.48 -1.39 5.74
CA THR A 114 28.52 -2.34 5.32
C THR A 114 29.89 -1.77 5.70
N THR A 115 30.94 -2.58 5.71
CA THR A 115 32.33 -2.13 5.96
C THR A 115 32.93 -1.47 4.73
N THR A 116 34.11 -0.85 4.86
CA THR A 116 34.77 -0.18 3.73
C THR A 116 35.12 -1.14 2.60
N ASP A 117 35.69 -2.31 2.93
CA ASP A 117 36.17 -3.28 1.94
C ASP A 117 35.02 -3.99 1.19
N GLU A 118 33.86 -4.14 1.84
CA GLU A 118 32.65 -4.64 1.22
C GLU A 118 32.04 -3.65 0.20
N TYR A 119 32.44 -2.36 0.22
CA TYR A 119 31.87 -1.36 -0.67
C TYR A 119 32.29 -1.54 -2.13
N ASP A 120 33.54 -1.87 -2.41
CA ASP A 120 34.01 -1.98 -3.79
C ASP A 120 33.42 -3.21 -4.48
N ALA A 121 33.39 -4.35 -3.79
CA ALA A 121 32.70 -5.55 -4.26
C ALA A 121 31.19 -5.30 -4.48
N LEU A 122 30.56 -4.48 -3.62
CA LEU A 122 29.16 -4.08 -3.78
C LEU A 122 28.95 -3.15 -4.98
N ARG A 123 29.89 -2.22 -5.25
CA ARG A 123 29.84 -1.31 -6.41
C ARG A 123 29.86 -2.09 -7.70
N GLU A 124 30.77 -3.06 -7.83
CA GLU A 124 30.83 -3.93 -9.01
C GLU A 124 29.56 -4.76 -9.16
N ARG A 125 29.08 -5.39 -8.08
CA ARG A 125 27.82 -6.14 -8.12
C ARG A 125 26.62 -5.30 -8.53
N LEU A 126 26.54 -4.05 -8.06
CA LEU A 126 25.50 -3.10 -8.46
C LEU A 126 25.65 -2.69 -9.92
N ARG A 127 26.88 -2.50 -10.41
CA ARG A 127 27.15 -2.17 -11.81
C ARG A 127 26.70 -3.31 -12.72
N THR A 128 27.15 -4.54 -12.46
CA THR A 128 26.72 -5.74 -13.20
C THR A 128 25.21 -5.87 -13.16
N TYR A 129 24.58 -5.74 -11.98
CA TYR A 129 23.13 -5.80 -11.86
C TYR A 129 22.40 -4.76 -12.71
N PHE A 130 22.85 -3.50 -12.71
CA PHE A 130 22.23 -2.45 -13.54
C PHE A 130 22.55 -2.58 -15.03
N GLU A 131 23.68 -3.20 -15.38
CA GLU A 131 24.03 -3.50 -16.76
C GLU A 131 23.21 -4.67 -17.31
N ASP A 132 23.00 -5.73 -16.53
CA ASP A 132 22.12 -6.85 -16.87
C ASP A 132 20.64 -6.41 -16.94
N GLU A 133 20.23 -5.48 -16.08
CA GLU A 133 18.92 -4.80 -16.13
C GLU A 133 18.71 -4.00 -17.43
N LYS A 134 19.75 -3.70 -18.21
CA LYS A 134 19.57 -3.07 -19.54
C LYS A 134 18.72 -3.97 -20.45
N GLY A 135 18.79 -5.29 -20.28
CA GLY A 135 17.96 -6.28 -20.99
C GLY A 135 16.70 -6.68 -20.20
N ALA A 136 16.81 -6.85 -18.89
CA ALA A 136 15.70 -7.30 -18.05
C ALA A 136 14.79 -6.13 -17.60
N LEU A 137 13.61 -6.02 -18.24
CA LEU A 137 12.39 -5.41 -17.68
C LEU A 137 12.41 -3.89 -17.40
N ASN A 138 13.58 -3.21 -17.44
CA ASN A 138 13.79 -1.75 -17.32
C ASN A 138 13.22 -1.07 -16.05
N GLN A 139 12.86 -1.80 -14.99
CA GLN A 139 12.20 -1.21 -13.83
C GLN A 139 13.11 -0.21 -13.09
N ALA A 140 14.42 -0.45 -12.99
CA ALA A 140 15.36 0.52 -12.41
C ALA A 140 15.42 1.84 -13.22
N ARG A 141 15.40 1.76 -14.56
CA ARG A 141 15.48 2.93 -15.46
C ARG A 141 14.34 3.91 -15.22
N PHE A 142 13.14 3.40 -14.98
CA PHE A 142 11.93 4.23 -14.83
C PHE A 142 11.61 4.60 -13.38
N SER A 143 12.39 4.08 -12.43
CA SER A 143 12.16 4.29 -11.00
C SER A 143 12.78 5.58 -10.47
N GLY A 144 11.96 6.40 -9.81
CA GLY A 144 12.44 7.46 -8.91
C GLY A 144 13.38 6.90 -7.82
N ARG A 145 14.27 7.73 -7.24
CA ARG A 145 15.26 7.29 -6.23
C ARG A 145 14.69 6.41 -5.11
N GLY A 146 13.47 6.68 -4.64
CA GLY A 146 12.80 5.87 -3.60
C GLY A 146 12.34 4.49 -4.06
N MET A 147 11.75 4.40 -5.26
CA MET A 147 11.34 3.14 -5.89
C MET A 147 12.57 2.31 -6.28
N LEU A 148 13.60 2.95 -6.84
CA LEU A 148 14.87 2.30 -7.19
C LEU A 148 15.49 1.67 -5.93
N TYR A 149 15.49 2.40 -4.82
CA TYR A 149 16.01 1.88 -3.56
C TYR A 149 15.26 0.64 -3.08
N ALA A 150 13.92 0.67 -3.07
CA ALA A 150 13.12 -0.48 -2.67
C ALA A 150 13.31 -1.68 -3.62
N TYR A 151 13.45 -1.41 -4.92
CA TYR A 151 13.62 -2.43 -5.96
C TYR A 151 14.97 -3.13 -5.88
N VAL A 152 16.05 -2.37 -5.77
CA VAL A 152 17.39 -2.95 -5.60
C VAL A 152 17.46 -3.74 -4.30
N ARG A 153 16.87 -3.21 -3.21
CA ARG A 153 16.85 -3.91 -1.91
C ARG A 153 16.01 -5.18 -1.88
N SER A 154 15.07 -5.36 -2.81
CA SER A 154 14.32 -6.61 -2.94
C SER A 154 15.08 -7.69 -3.72
N HIS A 155 16.12 -7.33 -4.48
CA HIS A 155 16.92 -8.27 -5.30
C HIS A 155 18.36 -8.43 -4.79
N LEU A 156 18.92 -7.38 -4.18
CA LEU A 156 20.28 -7.33 -3.66
C LEU A 156 20.27 -6.94 -2.18
N VAL A 157 20.90 -7.80 -1.38
CA VAL A 157 21.04 -7.60 0.07
C VAL A 157 21.99 -6.44 0.34
N ASN A 158 21.55 -5.48 1.17
CA ASN A 158 22.38 -4.46 1.81
C ASN A 158 23.04 -3.37 0.95
N ALA A 159 22.45 -2.96 -0.18
CA ALA A 159 22.94 -1.77 -0.92
C ALA A 159 22.55 -0.43 -0.24
N PRO A 160 23.50 0.39 0.25
CA PRO A 160 23.18 1.71 0.80
C PRO A 160 22.71 2.67 -0.30
N ARG A 161 21.80 3.56 0.08
CA ARG A 161 21.11 4.46 -0.87
C ARG A 161 22.07 5.31 -1.70
N ASP A 162 23.14 5.82 -1.10
CA ASP A 162 24.02 6.78 -1.75
C ASP A 162 24.90 6.10 -2.80
N ILE A 163 25.49 4.95 -2.48
CA ILE A 163 26.28 4.14 -3.42
C ILE A 163 25.42 3.62 -4.56
N MET A 164 24.25 3.07 -4.24
CA MET A 164 23.30 2.63 -5.26
C MET A 164 22.94 3.78 -6.22
N TRP A 165 22.71 4.99 -5.70
CA TRP A 165 22.40 6.15 -6.52
C TRP A 165 23.60 6.68 -7.31
N GLU A 166 24.82 6.52 -6.77
CA GLU A 166 26.06 6.83 -7.46
C GLU A 166 26.25 5.93 -8.68
N VAL A 167 26.25 4.61 -8.49
CA VAL A 167 26.40 3.62 -9.56
C VAL A 167 25.27 3.72 -10.58
N TYR A 168 24.03 3.93 -10.13
CA TYR A 168 22.90 4.09 -11.05
C TYR A 168 23.07 5.30 -11.99
N ARG A 169 23.63 6.42 -11.50
CA ARG A 169 23.85 7.61 -12.33
C ARG A 169 24.91 7.41 -13.39
N THR A 170 25.91 6.55 -13.13
CA THR A 170 26.96 6.23 -14.11
C THR A 170 26.44 5.26 -15.17
N VAL A 171 25.64 4.26 -14.78
CA VAL A 171 25.08 3.27 -15.72
C VAL A 171 23.90 3.82 -16.54
N HIS A 172 23.07 4.71 -15.98
CA HIS A 172 21.87 5.26 -16.65
C HIS A 172 21.79 6.80 -16.64
N PRO A 173 22.78 7.51 -17.21
CA PRO A 173 22.81 8.98 -17.18
C PRO A 173 21.61 9.62 -17.92
N ASN A 174 21.17 9.02 -19.03
CA ASN A 174 20.05 9.54 -19.82
C ASN A 174 18.72 9.45 -19.04
N ALA A 175 18.46 8.34 -18.34
CA ALA A 175 17.25 8.19 -17.53
C ALA A 175 17.16 9.20 -16.37
N VAL A 176 18.30 9.70 -15.88
CA VAL A 176 18.34 10.78 -14.90
C VAL A 176 18.01 12.11 -15.57
N LYS A 177 18.61 12.42 -16.72
CA LYS A 177 18.35 13.63 -17.51
C LYS A 177 16.87 13.73 -17.94
N ASP A 178 16.31 12.65 -18.48
CA ASP A 178 14.92 12.60 -18.95
C ASP A 178 13.93 12.95 -17.83
N ARG A 179 14.19 12.49 -16.60
CA ARG A 179 13.35 12.79 -15.44
C ARG A 179 13.49 14.21 -14.91
N LEU A 180 14.67 14.81 -15.05
CA LEU A 180 14.87 16.23 -14.72
C LEU A 180 14.11 17.13 -15.70
N ASN A 181 14.09 16.74 -16.97
CA ASN A 181 13.43 17.48 -18.05
C ASN A 181 11.94 17.15 -18.18
N ALA A 182 11.45 16.13 -17.49
CA ALA A 182 10.05 15.71 -17.55
C ALA A 182 9.11 16.82 -17.02
N VAL A 183 8.15 17.20 -17.86
CA VAL A 183 7.13 18.21 -17.51
C VAL A 183 6.25 17.69 -16.38
N ASN A 184 6.42 18.26 -15.19
CA ASN A 184 5.56 17.97 -14.04
C ASN A 184 4.19 18.65 -14.21
N ARG A 185 3.20 17.90 -14.68
CA ARG A 185 1.80 18.38 -14.71
C ARG A 185 1.34 18.72 -13.28
N ARG A 186 0.93 19.97 -13.06
CA ARG A 186 0.36 20.40 -11.77
C ARG A 186 -1.03 19.79 -11.63
N ARG A 187 -1.17 18.78 -10.77
CA ARG A 187 -2.46 18.21 -10.35
C ARG A 187 -2.79 18.71 -8.94
N GLY A 188 -4.05 19.06 -8.68
CA GLY A 188 -4.50 19.56 -7.38
C GLY A 188 -4.26 18.55 -6.25
N GLY A 189 -3.94 19.03 -5.05
CA GLY A 189 -3.74 18.18 -3.87
C GLY A 189 -4.99 18.13 -3.00
N PHE A 190 -5.31 16.97 -2.43
CA PHE A 190 -6.26 16.86 -1.33
C PHE A 190 -5.72 15.94 -0.25
N THR A 191 -5.97 16.33 1.00
CA THR A 191 -5.62 15.54 2.19
C THR A 191 -6.87 14.87 2.71
N VAL A 192 -6.72 13.65 3.18
CA VAL A 192 -7.74 12.92 3.96
C VAL A 192 -7.18 12.71 5.37
N PRO A 193 -8.01 12.58 6.40
CA PRO A 193 -7.55 12.59 7.79
C PRO A 193 -6.75 11.35 8.21
N GLY A 194 -6.93 10.21 7.55
CA GLY A 194 -6.23 8.98 7.90
C GLY A 194 -6.50 7.82 6.92
N PRO A 195 -5.84 6.67 7.12
CA PRO A 195 -6.08 5.45 6.36
C PRO A 195 -7.55 5.02 6.41
N ASN A 196 -8.02 4.39 5.34
CA ASN A 196 -9.39 3.89 5.15
C ASN A 196 -10.46 4.99 5.11
N TYR A 197 -10.08 6.27 5.12
CA TYR A 197 -11.06 7.35 5.01
C TYR A 197 -11.67 7.40 3.60
N THR A 198 -10.82 7.36 2.58
CA THR A 198 -11.25 7.27 1.19
C THR A 198 -10.36 6.31 0.42
N TRP A 199 -10.95 5.30 -0.20
CA TRP A 199 -10.29 4.54 -1.25
C TRP A 199 -10.66 5.14 -2.61
N SER A 200 -9.65 5.45 -3.42
CA SER A 200 -9.83 5.89 -4.79
C SER A 200 -9.72 4.68 -5.70
N ILE A 201 -10.75 4.44 -6.52
CA ILE A 201 -10.81 3.29 -7.43
C ILE A 201 -10.81 3.77 -8.88
N ASP A 202 -10.15 3.03 -9.74
CA ASP A 202 -9.99 3.41 -11.14
C ASP A 202 -9.53 2.23 -12.00
N GLY A 203 -9.80 2.32 -13.31
CA GLY A 203 -9.39 1.36 -14.32
C GLY A 203 -8.25 1.88 -15.19
N TYR A 204 -7.38 0.98 -15.64
CA TYR A 204 -6.30 1.28 -16.57
C TYR A 204 -6.38 0.37 -17.79
N LEU A 205 -6.64 0.97 -18.94
CA LEU A 205 -6.99 0.27 -20.19
C LEU A 205 -5.90 0.34 -21.27
N LYS A 206 -4.66 0.76 -20.96
CA LYS A 206 -3.64 0.90 -22.03
C LYS A 206 -3.15 -0.44 -22.63
N LEU A 207 -3.50 -1.57 -22.01
CA LEU A 207 -3.22 -2.91 -22.50
C LEU A 207 -4.49 -3.63 -23.00
N GLU A 208 -5.64 -2.96 -22.98
CA GLU A 208 -6.93 -3.47 -23.49
C GLU A 208 -6.85 -3.88 -24.97
N PRO A 209 -6.09 -3.20 -25.86
CA PRO A 209 -5.91 -3.68 -27.24
C PRO A 209 -5.33 -5.11 -27.36
N PHE A 210 -4.70 -5.63 -26.30
CA PHE A 210 -4.12 -6.97 -26.21
C PHE A 210 -4.93 -7.90 -25.29
N GLY A 211 -6.09 -7.44 -24.79
CA GLY A 211 -6.98 -8.20 -23.92
C GLY A 211 -6.66 -8.11 -22.42
N PHE A 212 -5.72 -7.25 -22.00
CA PHE A 212 -5.38 -7.09 -20.58
C PHE A 212 -5.94 -5.79 -20.03
N GLU A 213 -6.87 -5.92 -19.09
CA GLU A 213 -7.48 -4.83 -18.37
C GLU A 213 -7.05 -4.85 -16.91
N ILE A 214 -6.80 -3.67 -16.35
CA ILE A 214 -6.30 -3.53 -14.98
C ILE A 214 -7.25 -2.65 -14.19
N TYR A 215 -7.49 -3.01 -12.93
CA TYR A 215 -8.27 -2.18 -12.00
C TYR A 215 -7.59 -2.14 -10.64
N ALA A 216 -7.69 -1.01 -9.94
CA ALA A 216 -7.04 -0.86 -8.64
C ALA A 216 -7.80 0.04 -7.68
N ALA A 217 -7.56 -0.17 -6.39
CA ALA A 217 -7.93 0.74 -5.32
C ALA A 217 -6.67 1.22 -4.61
N ILE A 218 -6.57 2.53 -4.41
CA ILE A 218 -5.51 3.15 -3.61
C ILE A 218 -6.13 3.84 -2.40
N ASP A 219 -5.53 3.63 -1.23
CA ASP A 219 -5.87 4.41 -0.05
C ASP A 219 -5.38 5.86 -0.24
N ALA A 220 -6.29 6.82 -0.10
CA ALA A 220 -5.95 8.21 -0.35
C ALA A 220 -4.98 8.77 0.70
N TYR A 221 -4.90 8.23 1.91
CA TYR A 221 -3.98 8.75 2.93
C TYR A 221 -2.56 8.21 2.71
N SER A 222 -2.42 6.89 2.79
CA SER A 222 -1.14 6.18 2.80
C SER A 222 -0.54 5.96 1.41
N ARG A 223 -1.36 6.07 0.36
CA ARG A 223 -1.07 5.64 -1.02
C ARG A 223 -0.84 4.14 -1.17
N TYR A 224 -1.25 3.35 -0.19
CA TYR A 224 -1.19 1.90 -0.26
C TYR A 224 -2.17 1.39 -1.31
N ILE A 225 -1.73 0.48 -2.18
CA ILE A 225 -2.61 -0.21 -3.13
C ILE A 225 -3.35 -1.29 -2.35
N VAL A 226 -4.63 -1.05 -2.15
CA VAL A 226 -5.53 -1.87 -1.35
C VAL A 226 -6.00 -3.07 -2.16
N TRP A 227 -6.52 -2.86 -3.36
CA TRP A 227 -6.84 -3.96 -4.27
C TRP A 227 -6.17 -3.72 -5.60
N PHE A 228 -5.88 -4.82 -6.29
CA PHE A 228 -5.30 -4.80 -7.62
C PHE A 228 -5.79 -6.02 -8.40
N TYR A 229 -6.30 -5.79 -9.60
CA TYR A 229 -6.85 -6.81 -10.48
C TYR A 229 -6.24 -6.67 -11.87
N VAL A 230 -5.93 -7.82 -12.48
CA VAL A 230 -5.56 -7.93 -13.90
C VAL A 230 -6.39 -9.06 -14.50
N GLY A 231 -7.12 -8.75 -15.57
CA GLY A 231 -7.94 -9.73 -16.28
C GLY A 231 -8.53 -9.16 -17.55
N ILE A 232 -9.74 -9.58 -17.88
CA ILE A 232 -10.38 -9.30 -19.18
C ILE A 232 -11.65 -8.45 -19.06
N SER A 233 -12.07 -8.11 -17.84
CA SER A 233 -13.29 -7.34 -17.61
C SER A 233 -13.14 -6.44 -16.40
N VAL A 234 -12.89 -5.15 -16.63
CA VAL A 234 -12.87 -4.09 -15.61
C VAL A 234 -13.84 -2.97 -15.94
N THR A 235 -14.47 -3.03 -17.11
CA THR A 235 -15.47 -2.09 -17.62
C THR A 235 -16.90 -2.47 -17.24
N THR A 236 -17.10 -3.61 -16.58
CA THR A 236 -18.43 -4.10 -16.19
C THR A 236 -18.68 -3.90 -14.69
N ALA A 237 -19.91 -3.50 -14.35
CA ALA A 237 -20.29 -3.28 -12.94
C ALA A 237 -20.19 -4.55 -12.09
N ARG A 238 -20.48 -5.69 -12.73
CA ARG A 238 -20.39 -7.03 -12.15
C ARG A 238 -18.96 -7.38 -11.72
N SER A 239 -17.99 -7.17 -12.61
CA SER A 239 -16.59 -7.47 -12.29
C SER A 239 -16.05 -6.59 -11.16
N VAL A 240 -16.27 -5.28 -11.23
CA VAL A 240 -15.77 -4.36 -10.19
C VAL A 240 -16.45 -4.64 -8.85
N LEU A 241 -17.72 -5.04 -8.84
CA LEU A 241 -18.40 -5.52 -7.62
C LEU A 241 -17.74 -6.76 -7.04
N ALA A 242 -17.49 -7.79 -7.87
CA ALA A 242 -16.82 -9.00 -7.42
C ALA A 242 -15.43 -8.68 -6.83
N GLN A 243 -14.66 -7.79 -7.48
CA GLN A 243 -13.35 -7.34 -6.99
C GLN A 243 -13.47 -6.65 -5.63
N TYR A 244 -14.47 -5.77 -5.47
CA TYR A 244 -14.74 -5.11 -4.20
C TYR A 244 -15.06 -6.12 -3.09
N VAL A 245 -15.93 -7.09 -3.38
CA VAL A 245 -16.35 -8.12 -2.43
C VAL A 245 -15.17 -9.00 -2.02
N GLU A 246 -14.33 -9.43 -2.97
CA GLU A 246 -13.09 -10.17 -2.68
C GLU A 246 -12.16 -9.33 -1.77
N ALA A 247 -11.95 -8.05 -2.11
CA ALA A 247 -11.10 -7.16 -1.34
C ALA A 247 -11.59 -6.93 0.10
N VAL A 248 -12.91 -6.82 0.31
CA VAL A 248 -13.54 -6.68 1.62
C VAL A 248 -13.54 -8.01 2.38
N GLN A 249 -13.77 -9.13 1.70
CA GLN A 249 -13.73 -10.47 2.30
C GLN A 249 -12.36 -10.79 2.89
N HIS A 250 -11.26 -10.39 2.22
CA HIS A 250 -9.91 -10.56 2.76
C HIS A 250 -9.60 -9.65 3.94
N ARG A 251 -10.19 -8.45 3.98
CA ARG A 251 -9.88 -7.43 5.00
C ARG A 251 -10.79 -7.44 6.20
N LYS A 252 -12.01 -7.96 6.05
CA LYS A 252 -13.08 -7.94 7.07
C LYS A 252 -13.55 -6.53 7.45
N PHE A 253 -13.24 -5.52 6.63
CA PHE A 253 -13.72 -4.15 6.79
C PHE A 253 -13.78 -3.46 5.42
N MET A 254 -14.49 -2.32 5.37
CA MET A 254 -14.57 -1.45 4.20
C MET A 254 -14.06 -0.03 4.55
N PRO A 255 -13.74 0.84 3.57
CA PRO A 255 -13.38 2.22 3.85
C PRO A 255 -14.62 3.01 4.32
N LEU A 256 -14.40 4.21 4.86
CA LEU A 256 -15.50 5.14 5.15
C LEU A 256 -16.15 5.68 3.88
N SER A 257 -15.35 5.88 2.83
CA SER A 257 -15.87 6.35 1.54
C SER A 257 -15.07 5.82 0.35
N PHE A 258 -15.73 5.79 -0.80
CA PHE A 258 -15.09 5.61 -2.09
C PHE A 258 -15.02 6.92 -2.86
N ARG A 259 -14.00 7.01 -3.71
CA ARG A 259 -13.94 7.97 -4.80
C ARG A 259 -13.71 7.23 -6.11
N ALA A 260 -14.55 7.51 -7.09
CA ALA A 260 -14.41 6.95 -8.42
C ALA A 260 -14.81 7.99 -9.48
N ASP A 261 -14.38 7.74 -10.71
CA ASP A 261 -14.92 8.45 -11.85
C ASP A 261 -16.35 7.98 -12.14
N ARG A 262 -17.14 8.81 -12.84
CA ARG A 262 -18.48 8.42 -13.27
C ARG A 262 -18.38 7.47 -14.44
N GLY A 263 -18.43 6.18 -14.15
CA GLY A 263 -18.50 5.10 -15.13
C GLY A 263 -19.53 4.06 -14.72
N GLY A 264 -20.08 3.35 -15.71
CA GLY A 264 -21.09 2.30 -15.51
C GLY A 264 -20.58 1.18 -14.61
N GLU A 265 -19.28 0.90 -14.66
CA GLU A 265 -18.57 -0.12 -13.90
C GLU A 265 -18.59 0.10 -12.39
N THR A 266 -18.81 1.32 -11.92
CA THR A 266 -18.79 1.65 -10.48
C THR A 266 -20.16 1.59 -9.82
N THR A 267 -21.23 1.45 -10.60
CA THR A 267 -22.61 1.64 -10.14
C THR A 267 -23.00 0.64 -9.04
N LEU A 268 -22.70 -0.65 -9.24
CA LEU A 268 -23.01 -1.70 -8.27
C LEU A 268 -22.18 -1.56 -6.99
N VAL A 269 -20.88 -1.28 -7.12
CA VAL A 269 -20.01 -1.01 -5.95
C VAL A 269 -20.55 0.16 -5.14
N ALA A 270 -21.00 1.23 -5.79
CA ALA A 270 -21.53 2.38 -5.09
C ALA A 270 -22.80 2.05 -4.29
N GLY A 271 -23.73 1.31 -4.91
CA GLY A 271 -24.95 0.84 -4.24
C GLY A 271 -24.66 -0.09 -3.07
N VAL A 272 -23.84 -1.12 -3.28
CA VAL A 272 -23.48 -2.10 -2.24
C VAL A 272 -22.70 -1.47 -1.10
N HIS A 273 -21.76 -0.56 -1.40
CA HIS A 273 -21.01 0.14 -0.36
C HIS A 273 -21.91 1.03 0.51
N TYR A 274 -22.86 1.74 -0.11
CA TYR A 274 -23.86 2.51 0.63
C TYR A 274 -24.76 1.62 1.49
N TYR A 275 -25.25 0.50 0.93
CA TYR A 275 -26.05 -0.48 1.66
C TYR A 275 -25.33 -0.99 2.92
N LEU A 276 -24.10 -1.49 2.77
CA LEU A 276 -23.30 -1.98 3.88
C LEU A 276 -23.05 -0.87 4.91
N SER A 277 -22.72 0.35 4.46
CA SER A 277 -22.45 1.48 5.37
C SER A 277 -23.68 1.88 6.19
N LEU A 278 -24.86 1.89 5.56
CA LEU A 278 -26.11 2.21 6.22
C LEU A 278 -26.48 1.14 7.25
N HIS A 279 -26.29 -0.13 6.94
CA HIS A 279 -26.55 -1.24 7.88
C HIS A 279 -25.57 -1.22 9.06
N SER A 280 -24.28 -1.00 8.83
CA SER A 280 -23.29 -0.82 9.91
C SER A 280 -23.61 0.37 10.80
N TYR A 281 -24.04 1.50 10.20
CA TYR A 281 -24.44 2.69 10.95
C TYR A 281 -25.70 2.45 11.80
N ARG A 282 -26.72 1.80 11.23
CA ARG A 282 -27.98 1.47 11.92
C ARG A 282 -27.78 0.46 13.05
N ALA A 283 -26.85 -0.47 12.89
CA ALA A 283 -26.45 -1.42 13.93
C ALA A 283 -25.65 -0.78 15.07
N GLY A 284 -25.37 0.54 15.01
CA GLY A 284 -24.63 1.25 16.05
C GLY A 284 -23.14 0.89 16.09
N LEU A 285 -22.61 0.25 15.04
CA LEU A 285 -21.18 -0.04 14.97
C LEU A 285 -20.40 1.28 14.95
N ARG A 286 -19.21 1.28 15.58
CA ARG A 286 -18.40 2.50 15.73
C ARG A 286 -17.88 2.97 14.37
N VAL A 287 -18.67 3.79 13.67
CA VAL A 287 -18.27 4.46 12.43
C VAL A 287 -17.60 5.79 12.79
N PRO A 288 -16.32 5.99 12.42
CA PRO A 288 -15.66 7.28 12.60
C PRO A 288 -16.46 8.39 11.92
N ARG A 289 -16.75 9.49 12.64
CA ARG A 289 -17.57 10.58 12.11
C ARG A 289 -16.91 11.18 10.87
N LEU A 290 -17.72 11.48 9.86
CA LEU A 290 -17.30 12.34 8.75
C LEU A 290 -16.93 13.69 9.32
N ILE A 291 -15.64 13.99 9.35
CA ILE A 291 -15.18 15.35 9.64
C ILE A 291 -15.82 16.23 8.58
N GLY A 292 -16.67 17.16 9.03
CA GLY A 292 -17.43 18.06 8.19
C GLY A 292 -16.54 18.64 7.09
N ARG A 293 -17.06 18.63 5.86
CA ARG A 293 -16.38 19.21 4.69
C ARG A 293 -15.72 20.53 5.10
N GLN A 294 -14.41 20.66 4.83
CA GLN A 294 -13.76 21.96 4.97
C GLN A 294 -14.63 23.03 4.29
N PRO A 295 -14.93 24.15 4.96
CA PRO A 295 -15.63 25.23 4.31
C PRO A 295 -14.82 25.61 3.07
N ARG A 296 -15.51 25.73 1.92
CA ARG A 296 -14.92 26.30 0.72
C ARG A 296 -14.26 27.61 1.16
N ARG A 297 -12.92 27.65 1.22
CA ARG A 297 -12.20 28.91 1.38
C ARG A 297 -12.72 29.81 0.27
N ALA A 298 -13.37 30.90 0.66
CA ALA A 298 -13.69 31.98 -0.24
C ALA A 298 -12.39 32.33 -0.96
N SER A 299 -12.38 32.15 -2.28
CA SER A 299 -11.36 32.75 -3.11
C SER A 299 -11.44 34.25 -2.85
N VAL A 300 -10.51 34.78 -2.06
CA VAL A 300 -10.25 36.21 -2.01
C VAL A 300 -9.69 36.57 -3.38
N SER A 301 -10.58 36.96 -4.29
CA SER A 301 -10.19 37.63 -5.52
C SER A 301 -9.61 38.99 -5.14
N PRO A 302 -8.47 39.42 -5.73
CA PRO A 302 -7.98 40.78 -5.52
C PRO A 302 -9.02 41.77 -6.05
N ARG A 303 -9.41 42.76 -5.23
CA ARG A 303 -10.21 43.90 -5.68
C ARG A 303 -9.49 44.59 -6.84
N ARG A 304 -9.99 44.42 -8.06
CA ARG A 304 -9.77 45.35 -9.16
C ARG A 304 -11.01 46.22 -9.29
N SER A 305 -10.85 47.50 -9.02
CA SER A 305 -11.80 48.57 -9.29
C SER A 305 -12.08 48.65 -10.78
N ARG A 306 -13.33 48.41 -11.20
CA ARG A 306 -13.86 48.90 -12.48
C ARG A 306 -15.34 49.26 -12.34
N SER A 307 -15.65 50.43 -12.88
CA SER A 307 -16.93 51.15 -12.91
C SER A 307 -18.03 50.40 -13.70
N PRO A 308 -19.31 50.76 -13.53
CA PRO A 308 -20.43 49.95 -13.99
C PRO A 308 -20.76 50.24 -15.47
N SER A 309 -20.85 49.20 -16.30
CA SER A 309 -21.60 49.28 -17.56
C SER A 309 -22.76 48.30 -17.53
N SER A 310 -23.94 48.85 -17.83
CA SER A 310 -25.22 48.19 -17.91
C SER A 310 -25.29 47.22 -19.10
N ARG A 311 -25.59 45.95 -18.83
CA ARG A 311 -26.39 45.01 -19.64
C ARG A 311 -26.18 43.59 -19.11
N ASP A 312 -27.07 43.12 -18.24
CA ASP A 312 -27.19 41.70 -17.91
C ASP A 312 -28.66 41.40 -17.57
N ARG A 313 -29.48 41.19 -18.61
CA ARG A 313 -30.73 40.43 -18.52
C ARG A 313 -30.40 39.00 -18.94
N ASP A 314 -30.98 38.03 -18.23
CA ASP A 314 -30.85 36.57 -18.39
C ASP A 314 -29.71 35.85 -17.64
N ARG A 315 -29.84 35.80 -16.31
CA ARG A 315 -29.33 34.66 -15.51
C ARG A 315 -30.45 33.97 -14.73
N LYS A 316 -30.77 32.73 -15.14
CA LYS A 316 -31.61 31.79 -14.37
C LYS A 316 -31.07 31.63 -12.93
N PRO A 317 -31.93 31.56 -11.91
CA PRO A 317 -31.50 31.48 -10.52
C PRO A 317 -30.79 30.14 -10.25
N ARG A 318 -29.58 30.22 -9.70
CA ARG A 318 -28.88 29.06 -9.12
C ARG A 318 -29.74 28.51 -7.98
N ARG A 319 -30.21 27.26 -8.10
CA ARG A 319 -30.85 26.51 -7.01
C ARG A 319 -29.95 26.56 -5.77
N ARG A 320 -30.38 27.31 -4.75
CA ARG A 320 -29.86 27.18 -3.38
C ARG A 320 -30.21 25.77 -2.92
N SER A 321 -29.21 25.00 -2.50
CA SER A 321 -29.42 23.69 -1.87
C SER A 321 -30.18 23.88 -0.56
N SER A 322 -31.38 23.33 -0.48
CA SER A 322 -32.22 23.34 0.73
C SER A 322 -31.48 22.70 1.93
N PRO A 323 -31.75 23.15 3.18
CA PRO A 323 -31.25 22.49 4.38
C PRO A 323 -31.73 21.04 4.45
N ARG A 324 -30.89 20.11 4.93
CA ARG A 324 -31.25 18.70 5.08
C ARG A 324 -32.31 18.55 6.18
N PRO A 325 -33.38 17.74 5.97
CA PRO A 325 -34.32 17.42 7.05
C PRO A 325 -33.58 16.62 8.14
N ALA A 326 -33.71 17.06 9.38
CA ALA A 326 -33.25 16.29 10.54
C ALA A 326 -34.23 15.14 10.79
N SER A 327 -33.72 13.95 11.08
CA SER A 327 -34.58 12.85 11.54
C SER A 327 -35.11 13.17 12.95
N ALA A 328 -36.29 12.62 13.29
CA ALA A 328 -37.01 12.86 14.55
C ALA A 328 -36.17 12.60 15.84
N ASN A 329 -35.00 11.97 15.74
CA ASN A 329 -34.10 11.65 16.86
C ASN A 329 -32.78 12.45 16.87
N GLY A 330 -32.66 13.53 16.09
CA GLY A 330 -31.47 14.40 16.10
C GLY A 330 -30.19 13.79 15.52
N ARG A 331 -30.21 12.51 15.11
CA ARG A 331 -29.11 11.85 14.37
C ARG A 331 -29.26 12.18 12.89
N LEU A 332 -28.23 12.82 12.31
CA LEU A 332 -28.09 12.96 10.86
C LEU A 332 -28.10 11.57 10.23
N GLU A 333 -29.02 11.34 9.29
CA GLU A 333 -29.08 10.08 8.55
C GLU A 333 -27.91 10.02 7.54
N LEU A 334 -27.23 8.87 7.45
CA LEU A 334 -26.11 8.66 6.55
C LEU A 334 -26.62 8.74 5.10
N SER A 335 -26.07 9.65 4.29
CA SER A 335 -26.48 9.78 2.89
C SER A 335 -25.51 9.09 1.93
N PHE A 336 -25.98 8.75 0.73
CA PHE A 336 -25.11 8.18 -0.32
C PHE A 336 -23.86 9.04 -0.62
N ARG A 337 -23.98 10.37 -0.57
CA ARG A 337 -22.84 11.28 -0.83
C ARG A 337 -21.78 11.28 0.27
N ASP A 338 -22.11 10.70 1.40
CA ASP A 338 -21.20 10.56 2.54
C ASP A 338 -20.32 9.30 2.38
N THR A 339 -20.78 8.30 1.62
CA THR A 339 -20.08 7.03 1.39
C THR A 339 -19.47 6.94 -0.01
N PHE A 340 -20.02 7.65 -1.01
CA PHE A 340 -19.52 7.57 -2.39
C PHE A 340 -19.40 8.96 -3.04
N LEU A 341 -18.20 9.26 -3.52
CA LEU A 341 -17.85 10.52 -4.18
C LEU A 341 -17.53 10.29 -5.66
N TYR A 342 -18.48 10.64 -6.52
CA TYR A 342 -18.24 10.75 -7.94
C TYR A 342 -17.47 12.03 -8.29
N GLY A 343 -16.27 11.87 -8.86
CA GLY A 343 -15.40 12.94 -9.31
C GLY A 343 -15.12 12.87 -10.81
N LYS A 344 -14.47 13.90 -11.35
CA LYS A 344 -13.71 13.80 -12.61
C LYS A 344 -12.31 13.28 -12.28
N SER A 345 -11.63 12.63 -13.23
CA SER A 345 -10.26 12.11 -13.11
C SER A 345 -9.24 13.10 -12.50
N ILE A 346 -9.41 14.41 -12.75
CA ILE A 346 -8.58 15.48 -12.15
C ILE A 346 -8.63 15.52 -10.61
N TYR A 347 -9.60 14.85 -9.98
CA TYR A 347 -9.74 14.71 -8.53
C TYR A 347 -9.27 13.32 -8.02
N ASN A 348 -9.00 12.35 -8.91
CA ASN A 348 -8.42 11.04 -8.60
C ASN A 348 -6.88 11.05 -8.67
N VAL A 349 -6.27 12.17 -8.30
CA VAL A 349 -4.85 12.48 -8.51
C VAL A 349 -3.89 11.42 -7.98
N LYS A 350 -4.24 10.71 -6.91
CA LYS A 350 -3.38 9.71 -6.26
C LYS A 350 -3.26 8.44 -7.09
N ILE A 351 -4.38 7.85 -7.52
CA ILE A 351 -4.38 6.65 -8.37
C ILE A 351 -3.84 6.99 -9.77
N GLU A 352 -4.22 8.14 -10.30
CA GLU A 352 -3.71 8.68 -11.57
C GLU A 352 -2.19 8.90 -11.58
N ARG A 353 -1.60 9.27 -10.44
CA ARG A 353 -0.14 9.36 -10.31
C ARG A 353 0.48 7.98 -10.24
N TRP A 354 -0.16 7.04 -9.55
CA TRP A 354 0.29 5.66 -9.47
C TRP A 354 0.24 4.97 -10.86
N TRP A 355 -0.83 5.16 -11.63
CA TRP A 355 -0.90 4.74 -13.03
C TRP A 355 0.21 5.33 -13.89
N GLY A 356 0.59 6.59 -13.64
CA GLY A 356 1.76 7.19 -14.27
C GLY A 356 3.05 6.39 -14.00
N HIS A 357 3.26 5.94 -12.76
CA HIS A 357 4.42 5.12 -12.41
C HIS A 357 4.36 3.70 -13.00
N LEU A 358 3.19 3.05 -12.99
CA LEU A 358 3.01 1.74 -13.64
C LEU A 358 3.24 1.85 -15.15
N CYS A 359 2.69 2.89 -15.78
CA CYS A 359 2.82 3.17 -17.20
C CYS A 359 4.26 3.46 -17.57
N SER A 360 4.96 4.35 -16.88
CA SER A 360 6.35 4.68 -17.22
C SER A 360 7.28 3.49 -17.09
N GLY A 361 6.92 2.44 -16.35
CA GLY A 361 7.70 1.22 -16.18
C GLY A 361 7.08 0.00 -16.87
N ARG A 362 6.52 -0.90 -16.05
CA ARG A 362 6.08 -2.25 -16.47
C ARG A 362 5.05 -2.24 -17.60
N ALA A 363 4.03 -1.38 -17.53
CA ALA A 363 2.98 -1.40 -18.55
C ALA A 363 3.45 -0.84 -19.91
N PHE A 364 4.43 0.07 -19.94
CA PHE A 364 5.05 0.48 -21.21
C PHE A 364 5.86 -0.66 -21.82
N PHE A 365 6.60 -1.42 -21.01
CA PHE A 365 7.33 -2.60 -21.48
C PHE A 365 6.40 -3.59 -22.19
N TRP A 366 5.33 -4.02 -21.53
CA TRP A 366 4.37 -4.97 -22.11
C TRP A 366 3.70 -4.42 -23.36
N ARG A 367 3.32 -3.13 -23.35
CA ARG A 367 2.74 -2.49 -24.54
C ARG A 367 3.72 -2.48 -25.72
N ALA A 368 4.99 -2.15 -25.48
CA ALA A 368 6.00 -2.14 -26.52
C ALA A 368 6.32 -3.55 -27.01
N PHE A 369 6.35 -4.54 -26.11
CA PHE A 369 6.53 -5.95 -26.45
C PHE A 369 5.41 -6.46 -27.36
N PHE A 370 4.14 -6.26 -26.99
CA PHE A 370 3.02 -6.68 -27.82
C PHE A 370 2.88 -5.87 -29.11
N GLY A 371 3.27 -4.59 -29.10
CA GLY A 371 3.40 -3.80 -30.32
C GLY A 371 4.36 -4.44 -31.32
N ARG A 372 5.53 -4.90 -30.88
CA ARG A 372 6.49 -5.61 -31.74
C ARG A 372 5.94 -6.94 -32.27
N LEU A 373 5.13 -7.66 -31.49
CA LEU A 373 4.46 -8.87 -32.00
C LEU A 373 3.49 -8.53 -33.13
N GLN A 374 2.72 -7.44 -32.98
CA GLN A 374 1.81 -6.98 -34.01
C GLN A 374 2.57 -6.51 -35.27
N ASP A 375 3.64 -5.73 -35.11
CA ASP A 375 4.45 -5.22 -36.22
C ASP A 375 5.11 -6.35 -37.03
N LYS A 376 5.45 -7.46 -36.37
CA LYS A 376 5.99 -8.67 -37.02
C LYS A 376 4.91 -9.59 -37.59
N GLY A 377 3.62 -9.25 -37.46
CA GLY A 377 2.52 -10.11 -37.89
C GLY A 377 2.31 -11.36 -37.04
N LEU A 378 2.92 -11.41 -35.85
CA LEU A 378 2.80 -12.52 -34.88
C LEU A 378 1.59 -12.38 -33.95
N PHE A 379 0.88 -11.26 -34.00
CA PHE A 379 -0.35 -11.04 -33.28
C PHE A 379 -1.30 -10.18 -34.11
N ASP A 380 -2.49 -10.71 -34.37
CA ASP A 380 -3.59 -9.97 -34.96
C ASP A 380 -4.77 -9.92 -33.98
N LYS A 381 -5.08 -8.71 -33.49
CA LYS A 381 -6.20 -8.47 -32.57
C LYS A 381 -7.56 -8.87 -33.14
N SER A 382 -7.69 -9.02 -34.46
CA SER A 382 -8.93 -9.46 -35.10
C SER A 382 -9.09 -10.98 -35.06
N ARG A 383 -8.01 -11.73 -34.87
CA ARG A 383 -8.01 -13.19 -34.82
C ARG A 383 -8.28 -13.68 -33.40
N LEU A 384 -9.28 -14.54 -33.25
CA LEU A 384 -9.65 -15.11 -31.96
C LEU A 384 -8.56 -16.03 -31.39
N SER A 385 -7.91 -16.80 -32.26
CA SER A 385 -6.74 -17.64 -31.96
C SER A 385 -5.65 -16.86 -31.22
N ASP A 386 -5.20 -15.76 -31.82
CA ASP A 386 -4.11 -14.93 -31.34
C ASP A 386 -4.47 -14.28 -30.01
N ARG A 387 -5.73 -13.82 -29.86
CA ARG A 387 -6.25 -13.29 -28.59
C ARG A 387 -6.22 -14.33 -27.49
N ILE A 388 -6.67 -15.55 -27.76
CA ILE A 388 -6.64 -16.66 -26.79
C ILE A 388 -5.20 -17.02 -26.44
N ALA A 389 -4.31 -17.11 -27.42
CA ALA A 389 -2.90 -17.44 -27.23
C ALA A 389 -2.22 -16.41 -26.33
N ILE A 390 -2.36 -15.11 -26.63
CA ILE A 390 -1.78 -14.03 -25.81
C ILE A 390 -2.28 -14.09 -24.36
N LEU A 391 -3.59 -14.33 -24.15
CA LEU A 391 -4.15 -14.44 -22.81
C LEU A 391 -3.62 -15.69 -22.07
N TYR A 392 -3.61 -16.86 -22.71
CA TYR A 392 -3.11 -18.10 -22.11
C TYR A 392 -1.66 -17.97 -21.70
N ILE A 393 -0.83 -17.45 -22.61
CA ILE A 393 0.61 -17.31 -22.42
C ILE A 393 0.91 -16.25 -21.37
N TYR A 394 0.46 -15.00 -21.58
CA TYR A 394 1.02 -13.85 -20.89
C TYR A 394 0.22 -13.39 -19.67
N MET A 395 -1.05 -13.81 -19.49
CA MET A 395 -1.83 -13.42 -18.30
C MET A 395 -1.15 -13.83 -16.98
N PRO A 396 -0.61 -15.05 -16.80
CA PRO A 396 0.08 -15.42 -15.57
C PRO A 396 1.34 -14.57 -15.31
N TRP A 397 2.09 -14.26 -16.36
CA TRP A 397 3.31 -13.43 -16.27
C TRP A 397 2.97 -11.99 -15.90
N ILE A 398 1.97 -11.39 -16.56
CA ILE A 398 1.53 -10.01 -16.27
C ILE A 398 0.96 -9.92 -14.85
N ARG A 399 0.14 -10.88 -14.41
CA ARG A 399 -0.36 -10.94 -13.03
C ARG A 399 0.77 -10.98 -12.02
N THR A 400 1.74 -11.87 -12.22
CA THR A 400 2.92 -12.00 -11.34
C THR A 400 3.74 -10.72 -11.32
N ASP A 401 3.98 -10.16 -12.50
CA ASP A 401 4.79 -8.97 -12.69
C ASP A 401 4.17 -7.73 -12.04
N PHE A 402 2.90 -7.46 -12.33
CA PHE A 402 2.23 -6.30 -11.76
C PHE A 402 1.98 -6.46 -10.26
N ALA A 403 1.79 -7.69 -9.76
CA ALA A 403 1.79 -7.94 -8.32
C ALA A 403 3.14 -7.60 -7.67
N ALA A 404 4.26 -7.93 -8.33
CA ALA A 404 5.59 -7.52 -7.86
C ALA A 404 5.76 -5.99 -7.86
N PHE A 405 5.25 -5.30 -8.88
CA PHE A 405 5.23 -3.83 -8.91
C PHE A 405 4.37 -3.23 -7.78
N VAL A 406 3.20 -3.81 -7.49
CA VAL A 406 2.36 -3.38 -6.36
C VAL A 406 3.08 -3.56 -5.03
N LYS A 407 3.77 -4.70 -4.83
CA LYS A 407 4.62 -4.91 -3.64
C LYS A 407 5.71 -3.84 -3.54
N LEU A 408 6.44 -3.61 -4.63
CA LEU A 408 7.47 -2.57 -4.71
C LEU A 408 6.91 -1.18 -4.36
N TRP A 409 5.75 -0.83 -4.92
CA TRP A 409 5.07 0.42 -4.62
C TRP A 409 4.66 0.48 -3.15
N ASN A 410 4.15 -0.59 -2.56
CA ASN A 410 3.77 -0.54 -1.16
C ASN A 410 4.98 -0.42 -0.22
N SER A 411 6.17 -0.80 -0.66
CA SER A 411 7.42 -0.76 0.11
C SER A 411 8.28 0.50 -0.11
N HIS A 412 8.00 1.33 -1.13
CA HIS A 412 8.84 2.50 -1.40
C HIS A 412 8.68 3.61 -0.37
N LYS A 413 9.77 4.33 -0.07
CA LYS A 413 9.70 5.50 0.82
C LYS A 413 9.27 6.75 0.05
N ILE A 414 8.09 7.29 0.39
CA ILE A 414 7.65 8.63 -0.01
C ILE A 414 8.45 9.66 0.80
N ARG A 415 9.12 10.58 0.11
CA ARG A 415 9.91 11.65 0.73
C ARG A 415 9.01 12.79 1.22
N LYS A 416 9.35 13.37 2.38
CA LYS A 416 8.81 14.63 2.88
C LYS A 416 9.00 15.76 1.85
N GLN A 417 7.91 16.47 1.54
CA GLN A 417 7.89 17.59 0.60
C GLN A 417 7.44 18.84 1.33
N ALA A 418 8.40 19.71 1.71
CA ALA A 418 8.12 20.91 2.52
C ALA A 418 7.01 21.78 1.94
N ASN A 419 6.98 21.95 0.62
CA ASN A 419 6.02 22.82 -0.08
C ASN A 419 4.69 22.11 -0.42
N LYS A 420 4.46 20.88 0.07
CA LYS A 420 3.26 20.08 -0.24
C LYS A 420 2.73 19.39 1.03
N PRO A 421 2.05 20.15 1.92
CA PRO A 421 1.56 19.61 3.19
C PRO A 421 0.51 18.51 3.04
N HIS A 422 -0.13 18.40 1.88
CA HIS A 422 -1.07 17.33 1.55
C HIS A 422 -0.41 15.99 1.19
N VAL A 423 0.92 15.95 1.11
CA VAL A 423 1.69 14.73 0.84
C VAL A 423 2.18 14.16 2.16
N VAL A 424 1.54 13.07 2.59
CA VAL A 424 2.02 12.25 3.71
C VAL A 424 3.31 11.54 3.28
N ASP A 425 4.37 11.67 4.08
CA ASP A 425 5.63 10.98 3.90
C ASP A 425 5.72 9.70 4.73
N GLY A 426 6.57 8.75 4.29
CA GLY A 426 6.65 7.42 4.89
C GLY A 426 6.57 6.31 3.84
N ILE A 427 6.48 5.07 4.31
CA ILE A 427 6.33 3.88 3.46
C ILE A 427 4.83 3.52 3.40
N PRO A 428 4.19 3.40 2.22
CA PRO A 428 2.75 3.15 2.11
C PRO A 428 2.27 1.97 2.95
N TYR A 429 3.02 0.85 2.94
CA TYR A 429 2.74 -0.31 3.79
C TYR A 429 2.66 0.07 5.27
N SER A 430 3.68 0.75 5.80
CA SER A 430 3.72 1.18 7.21
C SER A 430 2.67 2.23 7.53
N LEU A 431 2.42 3.19 6.63
CA LEU A 431 1.40 4.22 6.79
C LEU A 431 -0.02 3.64 6.84
N TYR A 432 -0.26 2.54 6.12
CA TYR A 432 -1.54 1.85 6.10
C TYR A 432 -1.67 0.89 7.29
N THR A 433 -0.70 0.00 7.51
CA THR A 433 -0.79 -1.05 8.54
C THR A 433 -0.66 -0.54 9.97
N LEU A 434 0.12 0.52 10.22
CA LEU A 434 0.24 1.14 11.56
C LEU A 434 -0.88 2.15 11.84
N GLN A 435 -2.02 2.00 11.16
CA GLN A 435 -3.26 2.70 11.45
C GLN A 435 -3.73 2.43 12.89
N GLY A 436 -4.26 3.44 13.56
CA GLY A 436 -4.61 3.40 14.99
C GLY A 436 -3.45 3.65 15.94
N ILE A 437 -2.20 3.36 15.52
CA ILE A 437 -0.99 3.68 16.30
C ILE A 437 -0.49 5.09 15.95
N ARG A 438 -0.31 5.37 14.66
CA ARG A 438 0.25 6.66 14.20
C ARG A 438 -0.82 7.72 14.01
N VAL A 439 -1.95 7.32 13.43
CA VAL A 439 -3.05 8.19 13.00
C VAL A 439 -4.36 7.42 13.13
N GLN A 440 -5.47 8.15 13.35
CA GLN A 440 -6.81 7.57 13.39
C GLN A 440 -7.09 6.72 12.14
N ASP A 441 -7.63 5.54 12.39
CA ASP A 441 -8.13 4.62 11.37
C ASP A 441 -9.62 4.87 11.10
N PHE A 442 -9.99 4.90 9.82
CA PHE A 442 -11.35 5.14 9.36
C PHE A 442 -12.04 3.90 8.80
N ARG A 443 -11.54 2.69 9.11
CA ARG A 443 -12.21 1.45 8.70
C ARG A 443 -13.62 1.38 9.25
N VAL A 444 -14.54 0.87 8.44
CA VAL A 444 -15.92 0.63 8.83
C VAL A 444 -16.11 -0.88 9.00
N PRO A 445 -16.51 -1.34 10.20
CA PRO A 445 -16.81 -2.75 10.41
C PRO A 445 -18.05 -3.17 9.62
N LEU A 446 -18.09 -4.43 9.21
CA LEU A 446 -19.19 -5.01 8.45
C LEU A 446 -20.25 -5.55 9.42
N GLU A 447 -21.51 -5.18 9.22
CA GLU A 447 -22.62 -5.82 9.92
C GLU A 447 -22.84 -7.23 9.34
N PRO A 448 -22.82 -8.30 10.16
CA PRO A 448 -22.76 -9.67 9.65
C PRO A 448 -23.90 -10.08 8.71
N LYS A 449 -25.15 -9.66 8.96
CA LYS A 449 -26.30 -10.07 8.15
C LYS A 449 -26.28 -9.44 6.76
N SER A 450 -26.04 -8.13 6.69
CA SER A 450 -25.92 -7.39 5.44
C SER A 450 -24.71 -7.85 4.64
N TRP A 451 -23.59 -8.17 5.29
CA TRP A 451 -22.44 -8.77 4.62
C TRP A 451 -22.75 -10.15 4.03
N ALA A 452 -23.36 -11.04 4.81
CA ALA A 452 -23.77 -12.36 4.34
C ALA A 452 -24.73 -12.28 3.14
N HIS A 453 -25.68 -11.34 3.18
CA HIS A 453 -26.59 -11.08 2.08
C HIS A 453 -25.85 -10.67 0.79
N VAL A 454 -24.91 -9.72 0.88
CA VAL A 454 -24.10 -9.30 -0.28
C VAL A 454 -23.27 -10.46 -0.83
N CYS A 455 -22.64 -11.25 0.03
CA CYS A 455 -21.88 -12.43 -0.39
C CYS A 455 -22.76 -13.44 -1.14
N ALA A 456 -23.97 -13.73 -0.64
CA ALA A 456 -24.89 -14.65 -1.29
C ALA A 456 -25.30 -14.16 -2.69
N VAL A 457 -25.61 -12.86 -2.83
CA VAL A 457 -25.96 -12.26 -4.13
C VAL A 457 -24.82 -12.40 -5.13
N VAL A 458 -23.58 -12.15 -4.70
CA VAL A 458 -22.40 -12.19 -5.58
C VAL A 458 -21.97 -13.62 -5.92
N GLN A 459 -22.15 -14.57 -4.99
CA GLN A 459 -21.83 -15.99 -5.22
C GLN A 459 -22.83 -16.66 -6.17
N ASN A 460 -24.14 -16.38 -6.01
CA ASN A 460 -25.19 -16.94 -6.86
C ASN A 460 -25.08 -16.53 -8.33
N ASP A 461 -24.37 -15.43 -8.59
CA ASP A 461 -24.15 -14.90 -9.92
C ASP A 461 -23.16 -15.76 -10.73
N GLY A 462 -22.35 -16.62 -10.10
CA GLY A 462 -21.46 -17.56 -10.79
C GLY A 462 -20.26 -16.92 -11.51
N PHE A 463 -19.99 -15.64 -11.24
CA PHE A 463 -18.86 -14.92 -11.83
C PHE A 463 -17.54 -15.29 -11.16
N ASN A 464 -16.54 -15.70 -11.94
CA ASN A 464 -15.20 -16.00 -11.43
C ASN A 464 -14.18 -14.96 -11.90
N LEU A 465 -13.66 -14.15 -10.96
CA LEU A 465 -12.63 -13.14 -11.25
C LEU A 465 -11.34 -13.71 -11.81
N GLN A 466 -10.99 -14.93 -11.40
CA GLN A 466 -9.74 -15.57 -11.78
C GLN A 466 -9.82 -16.23 -13.15
N GLU A 467 -11.03 -16.43 -13.68
CA GLU A 467 -11.28 -17.00 -14.99
C GLU A 467 -11.13 -15.92 -16.08
N TYR A 468 -10.24 -16.17 -17.03
CA TYR A 468 -10.00 -15.30 -18.20
C TYR A 468 -10.00 -16.08 -19.51
N ILE A 469 -9.99 -17.41 -19.43
CA ILE A 469 -10.15 -18.37 -20.51
C ILE A 469 -10.76 -19.65 -19.90
N PRO A 470 -11.58 -20.39 -20.67
CA PRO A 470 -12.18 -21.64 -20.19
C PRO A 470 -11.12 -22.67 -19.77
N GLU A 471 -11.45 -23.51 -18.79
CA GLU A 471 -10.52 -24.55 -18.31
C GLU A 471 -10.22 -25.59 -19.40
N SER A 472 -11.18 -25.89 -20.28
CA SER A 472 -10.96 -26.75 -21.45
C SER A 472 -9.87 -26.21 -22.39
N THR A 473 -9.86 -24.89 -22.62
CA THR A 473 -8.82 -24.20 -23.42
C THR A 473 -7.46 -24.30 -22.73
N LYS A 474 -7.39 -24.12 -21.41
CA LYS A 474 -6.13 -24.28 -20.65
C LYS A 474 -5.60 -25.71 -20.73
N GLN A 475 -6.47 -26.70 -20.59
CA GLN A 475 -6.09 -28.11 -20.68
C GLN A 475 -5.56 -28.48 -22.07
N HIS A 476 -6.20 -27.98 -23.13
CA HIS A 476 -5.69 -28.13 -24.49
C HIS A 476 -4.29 -27.53 -24.62
N GLY A 477 -4.07 -26.34 -24.06
CA GLY A 477 -2.77 -25.69 -24.12
C GLY A 477 -1.66 -26.39 -23.34
N ARG A 478 -1.97 -27.07 -22.24
CA ARG A 478 -1.00 -27.90 -21.48
C ARG A 478 -0.53 -29.13 -22.25
N ARG A 479 -1.34 -29.63 -23.20
CA ARG A 479 -0.97 -30.77 -24.05
C ARG A 479 -0.01 -30.38 -25.17
N MET A 480 0.22 -29.08 -25.40
CA MET A 480 1.23 -28.64 -26.35
C MET A 480 2.64 -28.78 -25.74
N PRO A 481 3.59 -29.44 -26.43
CA PRO A 481 4.93 -29.63 -25.90
C PRO A 481 5.64 -28.28 -25.73
N LEU A 482 6.08 -27.97 -24.51
CA LEU A 482 6.80 -26.74 -24.16
C LEU A 482 8.09 -26.54 -24.98
N SER A 483 8.70 -27.62 -25.48
CA SER A 483 9.86 -27.59 -26.38
C SER A 483 9.56 -26.97 -27.76
N ARG A 484 8.29 -26.85 -28.16
CA ARG A 484 7.85 -26.10 -29.35
C ARG A 484 7.47 -24.66 -29.05
N ILE A 485 7.41 -24.32 -27.77
CA ILE A 485 6.94 -23.04 -27.24
C ILE A 485 8.13 -22.17 -26.84
N SER A 486 9.33 -22.67 -26.58
CA SER A 486 10.44 -21.83 -26.11
C SER A 486 11.47 -21.51 -27.20
N ILE A 487 11.62 -20.24 -27.57
CA ILE A 487 12.90 -19.69 -28.04
C ILE A 487 13.38 -18.75 -26.95
N TYR A 488 14.51 -19.08 -26.33
CA TYR A 488 15.18 -18.16 -25.42
C TYR A 488 15.78 -17.03 -26.29
N ASP A 489 15.31 -15.80 -26.12
CA ASP A 489 15.92 -14.66 -26.79
C ASP A 489 17.15 -14.24 -25.97
N SER A 490 18.33 -14.57 -26.50
CA SER A 490 19.62 -14.28 -25.89
C SER A 490 19.91 -12.79 -25.75
N GLU A 491 19.22 -11.91 -26.48
CA GLU A 491 19.35 -10.45 -26.35
C GLU A 491 18.43 -9.87 -25.28
N GLN A 492 17.27 -10.49 -25.04
CA GLN A 492 16.23 -9.96 -24.16
C GLN A 492 16.20 -10.64 -22.77
N ASN A 493 16.79 -11.84 -22.61
CA ASN A 493 16.88 -12.58 -21.33
C ASN A 493 15.50 -13.04 -20.77
N TRP A 494 14.53 -13.35 -21.64
CA TRP A 494 13.26 -14.00 -21.30
C TRP A 494 12.78 -14.98 -22.38
N MET A 495 11.89 -15.90 -22.01
CA MET A 495 11.24 -16.84 -22.93
C MET A 495 10.39 -16.09 -23.97
N VAL A 496 10.81 -16.12 -25.24
CA VAL A 496 9.98 -15.74 -26.39
C VAL A 496 9.33 -17.01 -26.92
N ILE A 497 8.01 -16.96 -27.18
CA ILE A 497 7.34 -18.11 -27.75
C ILE A 497 7.59 -18.21 -29.25
N SER A 498 7.99 -19.40 -29.74
CA SER A 498 8.34 -19.57 -31.16
C SER A 498 7.18 -19.13 -32.07
N GLU A 499 7.50 -18.52 -33.21
CA GLU A 499 6.53 -18.05 -34.22
C GLU A 499 5.56 -19.16 -34.66
N LYS A 500 5.99 -20.44 -34.60
CA LYS A 500 5.18 -21.62 -34.94
C LYS A 500 4.16 -22.03 -33.87
N ALA A 501 4.32 -21.59 -32.62
CA ALA A 501 3.39 -21.91 -31.55
C ALA A 501 2.19 -20.95 -31.54
N VAL A 502 2.38 -19.68 -31.95
CA VAL A 502 1.28 -18.72 -32.09
C VAL A 502 0.42 -19.03 -33.31
N SER A 503 1.00 -19.52 -34.41
CA SER A 503 0.25 -19.87 -35.63
C SER A 503 -0.57 -21.18 -35.54
N ARG A 504 -0.47 -21.93 -34.42
CA ARG A 504 -1.15 -23.21 -34.21
C ARG A 504 -2.28 -23.15 -33.19
N TYR A 505 -2.34 -22.07 -32.42
CA TYR A 505 -3.59 -21.64 -31.77
C TYR A 505 -4.44 -20.92 -32.78
#